data_AF-A0A8T4Z8Q9-F1
#
_entry.id   AF-A0A8T4Z8Q9-F1
#
_cell.length_a   1.000
_cell.length_b   1.000
_cell.length_c   1.000
_cell.angle_alpha   90.00
_cell.angle_beta   90.00
_cell.angle_gamma   90.00
#
_symmetry.space_group_name_H-M   'P 1'
#
loop_
_entity.id
_entity.type
_entity.pdbx_description
1 polymer ?
#
loop_
_entity_poly.entity_id
_entity_poly.type
_entity_poly.pdbx_seq_one_letter_code
_entity_poly.pdbx_strand_id
1 'polypeptide(L)'
;MSTEERLRPDSLLLLLHNMGITDSRKALRAEEIPIPEKSKIDETIEELEKYERDGYVKGLLGEDGFKRYYLTDRGIIKVCASLS
;
A
#
# COMPACT_ATOMS: atom_id res chain seq x y z
N MET A 1 5.46 21.45 16.12
CA MET A 1 5.95 20.94 14.82
C MET A 1 5.79 19.44 14.85
N SER A 2 4.84 18.90 14.10
CA SER A 2 4.61 17.46 13.99
C SER A 2 5.76 16.86 13.20
N THR A 3 6.50 15.94 13.82
CA THR A 3 7.55 15.15 13.19
C THR A 3 6.99 14.52 11.91
N GLU A 4 7.55 14.85 10.75
CA GLU A 4 7.22 14.15 9.51
C GLU A 4 7.58 12.68 9.69
N GLU A 5 6.57 11.81 9.74
CA GLU A 5 6.77 10.36 9.73
C GLU A 5 7.39 9.99 8.38
N ARG A 6 8.72 9.88 8.36
CA ARG A 6 9.45 9.26 7.26
C ARG A 6 8.97 7.82 7.11
N LEU A 7 8.51 7.49 5.92
CA LEU A 7 8.23 6.10 5.59
C LEU A 7 9.53 5.31 5.70
N ARG A 8 9.43 4.12 6.32
CA ARG A 8 10.53 3.17 6.26
C ARG A 8 10.79 2.82 4.78
N PRO A 9 12.04 2.59 4.36
CA PRO A 9 12.38 2.17 2.99
C PRO A 9 11.57 0.95 2.52
N ASP A 10 11.14 0.11 3.46
CA ASP A 10 10.39 -1.11 3.22
C ASP A 10 8.89 -0.94 3.47
N SER A 11 8.38 0.30 3.58
CA SER A 11 6.95 0.53 3.79
C SER A 11 6.15 0.04 2.60
N LEU A 12 5.00 -0.55 2.88
CA LEU A 12 4.14 -1.11 1.85
C LEU A 12 3.67 -0.07 0.84
N LEU A 13 3.44 1.18 1.27
CA LEU A 13 3.10 2.28 0.36
C LEU A 13 4.22 2.57 -0.66
N LEU A 14 5.47 2.57 -0.21
CA LEU A 14 6.62 2.78 -1.10
C LEU A 14 6.79 1.59 -2.07
N LEU A 15 6.56 0.36 -1.60
CA LEU A 15 6.57 -0.83 -2.48
C LEU A 15 5.48 -0.73 -3.57
N LEU A 16 4.24 -0.44 -3.19
CA LEU A 16 3.14 -0.27 -4.12
C LEU A 16 3.42 0.84 -5.15
N HIS A 17 4.02 1.94 -4.70
CA HIS A 17 4.40 3.07 -5.56
C HIS A 17 5.47 2.64 -6.57
N ASN A 18 6.51 1.96 -6.10
CA ASN A 18 7.63 1.51 -6.92
C ASN A 18 7.19 0.46 -7.96
N MET A 19 6.16 -0.33 -7.67
CA MET A 19 5.53 -1.25 -8.61
C MET A 19 4.54 -0.57 -9.57
N GLY A 20 4.25 0.72 -9.38
CA GLY A 20 3.29 1.46 -10.20
C GLY A 20 1.85 0.99 -10.03
N ILE A 21 1.49 0.44 -8.87
CA ILE A 21 0.15 -0.03 -8.51
C ILE A 21 -0.70 1.17 -8.10
N THR A 22 -0.93 2.07 -9.05
CA THR A 22 -1.54 3.39 -8.84
C THR A 22 -2.93 3.53 -9.46
N ASP A 23 -3.48 2.45 -10.02
CA ASP A 23 -4.85 2.42 -10.52
C ASP A 23 -5.48 1.03 -10.38
N SER A 24 -6.81 0.98 -10.41
CA SER A 24 -7.59 -0.26 -10.18
C SER A 24 -7.25 -1.42 -11.12
N ARG A 25 -6.76 -1.16 -12.34
CA ARG A 25 -6.41 -2.21 -13.31
C ARG A 25 -5.12 -2.94 -12.95
N LYS A 26 -4.32 -2.34 -12.05
CA LYS A 26 -3.06 -2.89 -11.55
C LYS A 26 -3.15 -3.35 -10.11
N ALA A 27 -4.34 -3.32 -9.51
CA ALA A 27 -4.53 -3.66 -8.11
C ALA A 27 -4.09 -5.11 -7.83
N LEU A 28 -3.37 -5.31 -6.74
CA LEU A 28 -2.82 -6.62 -6.36
C LEU A 28 -3.41 -7.11 -5.04
N ARG A 29 -3.49 -8.43 -4.89
CA ARG A 29 -3.78 -9.07 -3.61
C ARG A 29 -2.56 -8.94 -2.69
N ALA A 30 -2.77 -9.08 -1.38
CA ALA A 30 -1.68 -8.97 -0.41
C ALA A 30 -0.57 -10.00 -0.67
N GLU A 31 -0.92 -11.21 -1.13
CA GLU A 31 0.04 -12.29 -1.43
C GLU A 31 0.88 -12.03 -2.69
N GLU A 32 0.44 -11.09 -3.54
CA GLU A 32 1.09 -10.76 -4.80
C GLU A 32 2.10 -9.60 -4.64
N ILE A 33 2.09 -8.94 -3.48
CA ILE A 33 3.05 -7.88 -3.17
C ILE A 33 4.36 -8.52 -2.71
N PRO A 34 5.52 -8.20 -3.32
CA PRO A 34 6.81 -8.78 -2.98
C PRO A 34 7.35 -8.15 -1.68
N ILE A 35 6.71 -8.47 -0.56
CA ILE A 35 7.13 -8.08 0.79
C ILE A 35 8.42 -8.81 1.20
N PRO A 36 9.36 -8.15 1.90
CA PRO A 36 10.54 -8.82 2.44
C PRO A 36 10.16 -9.99 3.34
N GLU A 37 10.91 -11.10 3.23
CA GLU A 37 10.71 -12.43 3.84
C GLU A 37 10.41 -12.46 5.35
N LYS A 38 10.65 -11.37 6.08
CA LYS A 38 10.35 -11.25 7.50
C LYS A 38 8.90 -10.83 7.82
N SER A 39 8.14 -10.37 6.84
CA SER A 39 6.77 -9.87 7.06
C SER A 39 5.76 -10.99 6.85
N LYS A 40 4.85 -11.19 7.80
CA LYS A 40 3.76 -12.17 7.63
C LYS A 40 2.69 -11.60 6.70
N ILE A 41 2.01 -12.49 5.98
CA ILE A 41 0.88 -12.11 5.13
C ILE A 41 -0.23 -11.42 5.92
N ASP A 42 -0.53 -11.91 7.12
CA ASP A 42 -1.56 -11.32 8.00
C ASP A 42 -1.21 -9.88 8.40
N GLU A 43 0.06 -9.62 8.76
CA GLU A 43 0.55 -8.27 9.09
C GLU A 43 0.45 -7.33 7.89
N THR A 44 0.69 -7.85 6.68
CA THR A 44 0.55 -7.09 5.43
C THR A 44 -0.90 -6.72 5.16
N ILE A 45 -1.82 -7.66 5.38
CA ILE A 45 -3.26 -7.42 5.26
C ILE A 45 -3.71 -6.35 6.27
N GLU A 46 -3.34 -6.49 7.54
CA GLU A 46 -3.67 -5.52 8.59
C GLU A 46 -3.15 -4.11 8.25
N GLU A 47 -1.94 -4.02 7.69
CA GLU A 47 -1.35 -2.75 7.28
C GLU A 47 -2.10 -2.15 6.06
N LEU A 48 -2.46 -2.95 5.05
CA LEU A 48 -3.26 -2.50 3.90
C LEU A 48 -4.64 -2.00 4.34
N GLU A 49 -5.29 -2.70 5.26
CA GLU A 49 -6.58 -2.27 5.80
C GLU A 49 -6.47 -0.97 6.59
N LYS A 50 -5.38 -0.77 7.33
CA LYS A 50 -5.11 0.52 7.98
C LYS A 50 -4.94 1.62 6.93
N TYR A 51 -4.12 1.41 5.91
CA TYR A 51 -3.93 2.39 4.84
C TYR A 51 -5.20 2.68 4.06
N GLU A 52 -6.09 1.71 3.92
CA GLU A 52 -7.40 1.92 3.30
C GLU A 52 -8.29 2.81 4.17
N ARG A 53 -8.35 2.56 5.49
CA ARG A 53 -9.05 3.43 6.44
C ARG A 53 -8.51 4.87 6.42
N ASP A 54 -7.19 5.02 6.25
CA ASP A 54 -6.51 6.31 6.18
C ASP A 54 -6.60 6.98 4.78
N GLY A 55 -7.16 6.26 3.79
CA GLY A 55 -7.38 6.73 2.42
C GLY A 55 -6.15 6.72 1.52
N TYR A 56 -5.05 6.07 1.90
CA TYR A 56 -3.82 5.99 1.11
C TYR A 56 -3.86 4.89 0.05
N VAL A 57 -4.59 3.81 0.31
CA VAL A 57 -4.90 2.77 -0.67
C VAL A 57 -6.41 2.63 -0.80
N LYS A 58 -6.84 1.96 -1.86
CA LYS A 58 -8.23 1.55 -2.04
C LYS A 58 -8.29 0.06 -2.33
N GLY A 59 -9.13 -0.64 -1.58
CA GLY A 59 -9.49 -2.02 -1.81
C GLY A 59 -10.62 -2.12 -2.83
N LEU A 60 -10.56 -3.15 -3.67
CA LEU A 60 -11.66 -3.58 -4.53
C LEU A 60 -11.78 -5.10 -4.48
N LEU A 61 -13.01 -5.60 -4.50
CA LEU A 61 -13.26 -7.03 -4.62
C LEU A 61 -13.08 -7.42 -6.07
N GLY A 62 -12.16 -8.34 -6.36
CA GLY A 62 -12.01 -8.89 -7.70
C GLY A 62 -13.06 -9.96 -8.02
N GLU A 63 -13.11 -10.37 -9.28
CA GLU A 63 -14.07 -11.36 -9.78
C GLU A 63 -13.90 -12.74 -9.15
N ASP A 64 -12.70 -13.05 -8.68
CA ASP A 64 -12.36 -14.27 -7.95
C ASP A 64 -12.71 -14.22 -6.45
N GLY A 65 -13.35 -13.13 -5.99
CA GLY A 65 -13.73 -12.93 -4.59
C GLY A 65 -12.58 -12.47 -3.69
N PHE A 66 -11.39 -12.22 -4.22
CA PHE A 66 -10.25 -11.75 -3.44
C PHE A 66 -10.12 -10.23 -3.51
N LYS A 67 -9.83 -9.62 -2.36
CA LYS A 67 -9.62 -8.19 -2.23
C LYS A 67 -8.24 -7.80 -2.80
N ARG A 68 -8.22 -6.75 -3.61
CA ARG A 68 -7.03 -6.18 -4.24
C ARG A 68 -6.87 -4.72 -3.88
N TYR A 69 -5.64 -4.26 -3.79
CA TYR A 69 -5.30 -2.93 -3.33
C TYR A 69 -4.50 -2.16 -4.39
N TYR A 70 -4.76 -0.87 -4.49
CA TYR A 70 -3.96 0.06 -5.27
C TYR A 70 -3.82 1.40 -4.54
N LEU A 71 -2.76 2.16 -4.83
CA LEU A 71 -2.54 3.48 -4.27
C LEU A 71 -3.56 4.48 -4.80
N THR A 72 -4.06 5.33 -3.90
CA THR A 72 -4.80 6.53 -4.26
C THR A 72 -3.83 7.69 -4.52
N ASP A 73 -4.33 8.79 -5.09
CA ASP A 73 -3.55 10.03 -5.22
C ASP A 73 -3.00 10.50 -3.86
N ARG A 74 -3.79 10.33 -2.78
CA ARG A 74 -3.37 10.65 -1.41
C ARG A 74 -2.22 9.75 -0.95
N GLY A 75 -2.25 8.47 -1.29
CA GLY A 75 -1.16 7.53 -1.02
C GLY A 75 0.12 7.91 -1.75
N ILE A 76 0.02 8.28 -3.03
CA ILE A 76 1.16 8.75 -3.83
C ILE A 76 1.76 10.01 -3.20
N ILE A 77 0.94 11.01 -2.86
CA ILE A 77 1.39 12.24 -2.21
C ILE A 77 2.09 11.93 -0.88
N LYS A 78 1.55 11.02 -0.05
CA LYS A 78 2.16 10.60 1.22
C LYS A 78 3.55 9.99 0.98
N VAL A 79 3.70 9.14 -0.03
CA VAL A 79 5.00 8.56 -0.39
C VAL A 79 5.99 9.66 -0.80
N CYS A 80 5.59 10.56 -1.69
CA CYS A 80 6.45 11.64 -2.15
C CYS A 80 6.88 12.59 -1.01
N ALA A 81 5.96 12.94 -0.11
CA ALA A 81 6.25 13.81 1.04
C ALA A 81 7.19 13.15 2.07
N SER A 82 7.24 11.82 2.12
CA SER A 82 8.13 11.08 3.02
C SER A 82 9.56 10.89 2.48
N LEU A 83 9.83 11.30 1.23
CA LEU A 83 11.15 11.23 0.58
C LEU A 83 11.92 12.56 0.63
N SER A 84 11.30 13.63 1.14
CA SER A 84 11.90 14.96 1.31
C SER A 84 12.73 15.15 2.59
#